data_AF-A0A0S7YKP7-F1
#
_entry.id   AF-A0A0S7YKP7-F1
#
_cell.length_a   1.000
_cell.length_b   1.000
_cell.length_c   1.000
_cell.angle_alpha   90.00
_cell.angle_beta   90.00
_cell.angle_gamma   90.00
#
_symmetry.space_group_name_H-M   'P 1'
#
loop_
_entity.id
_entity.type
_entity.pdbx_description
1 polymer ?
#
loop_
_entity_poly.entity_id
_entity_poly.type
_entity_poly.pdbx_seq_one_letter_code
_entity_poly.pdbx_strand_id
1 'polypeptide(L)' 'SRRYRSDDARLAPALKRLRDDRNERMAKKIEEFLATDKTYFAVVGCMHLVGEKGIVRLLESRGSRIEQLDKARKR' A
#
# COMPACT_ATOMS: atom_id res chain seq x y z
N SER A 1 -11.25 -32.13 -4.97
CA SER A 1 -11.31 -30.79 -4.35
C SER A 1 -10.22 -29.91 -4.95
N ARG A 2 -10.59 -28.85 -5.69
CA ARG A 2 -9.64 -27.93 -6.34
C ARG A 2 -9.07 -27.00 -5.27
N ARG A 3 -7.89 -27.30 -4.74
CA ARG A 3 -7.21 -26.44 -3.75
C ARG A 3 -6.82 -25.12 -4.41
N TYR A 4 -7.17 -24.00 -3.79
CA TYR A 4 -6.71 -22.67 -4.18
C TYR A 4 -5.19 -22.60 -3.97
N ARG A 5 -4.44 -22.32 -5.04
CA ARG A 5 -3.02 -21.93 -4.93
C ARG A 5 -2.94 -20.43 -5.17
N SER A 6 -2.20 -19.72 -4.32
CA SER A 6 -1.96 -18.28 -4.45
C SER A 6 -1.37 -17.89 -5.81
N ASP A 7 -0.67 -18.83 -6.44
CA ASP A 7 0.12 -18.61 -7.66
C ASP A 7 -0.61 -19.13 -8.91
N ASP A 8 -1.92 -19.39 -8.80
CA ASP A 8 -2.74 -19.77 -9.94
C ASP A 8 -2.83 -18.59 -10.92
N ALA A 9 -2.18 -18.74 -12.07
CA ALA A 9 -2.11 -17.69 -13.10
C ALA A 9 -3.50 -17.16 -13.53
N ARG A 10 -4.56 -17.96 -13.40
CA ARG A 10 -5.93 -17.54 -13.73
C ARG A 10 -6.47 -16.48 -12.78
N LEU A 11 -5.92 -16.39 -11.57
CA LEU A 11 -6.28 -15.39 -10.57
C LEU A 11 -5.53 -14.06 -10.77
N ALA A 12 -4.48 -14.03 -11.59
CA ALA A 12 -3.64 -12.85 -11.75
C ALA A 12 -4.42 -11.55 -12.08
N PRO A 13 -5.43 -11.56 -12.98
CA PRO A 13 -6.23 -10.35 -13.24
C PRO A 13 -7.06 -9.90 -12.03
N ALA A 14 -7.62 -10.84 -11.27
CA ALA A 14 -8.40 -10.55 -10.07
C ALA A 14 -7.50 -10.03 -8.94
N LEU A 15 -6.33 -10.65 -8.74
CA LEU A 15 -5.33 -10.22 -7.76
C LEU A 15 -4.78 -8.84 -8.10
N LYS A 16 -4.49 -8.55 -9.37
CA LYS A 16 -4.07 -7.21 -9.81
C LYS A 16 -5.12 -6.15 -9.43
N ARG A 17 -6.40 -6.42 -9.70
CA ARG A 17 -7.49 -5.50 -9.34
C ARG A 17 -7.65 -5.32 -7.83
N LEU A 18 -7.53 -6.41 -7.07
CA LEU A 18 -7.73 -6.41 -5.63
C LEU A 18 -6.56 -5.80 -4.86
N ARG A 19 -5.34 -5.95 -5.37
CA ARG A 19 -4.11 -5.49 -4.73
C ARG A 19 -3.57 -4.24 -5.42
N ASP A 20 -3.06 -4.38 -6.63
CA ASP A 20 -2.23 -3.36 -7.29
C ASP A 20 -3.07 -2.12 -7.65
N ASP A 21 -4.20 -2.31 -8.33
CA ASP A 21 -5.06 -1.18 -8.74
C ASP A 21 -5.66 -0.46 -7.53
N ARG A 22 -5.91 -1.19 -6.44
CA ARG A 22 -6.35 -0.60 -5.16
C ARG A 22 -5.22 0.18 -4.48
N ASN A 23 -3.99 -0.35 -4.49
CA ASN A 23 -2.83 0.34 -3.92
C ASN A 23 -2.53 1.65 -4.65
N GLU A 24 -2.58 1.66 -5.98
CA GLU A 24 -2.37 2.88 -6.78
C GLU A 24 -3.40 3.97 -6.45
N ARG A 25 -4.68 3.59 -6.30
CA ARG A 25 -5.76 4.52 -5.90
C ARG A 25 -5.60 5.01 -4.47
N MET A 26 -5.24 4.13 -3.53
CA MET A 26 -5.01 4.52 -2.13
C MET A 26 -3.81 5.45 -1.99
N ALA A 27 -2.70 5.17 -2.68
CA ALA A 27 -1.53 6.04 -2.69
C ALA A 27 -1.87 7.44 -3.23
N LYS A 28 -2.60 7.53 -4.35
CA LYS A 28 -3.09 8.81 -4.87
C LYS A 28 -3.95 9.55 -3.83
N LYS A 29 -4.82 8.82 -3.11
CA LYS A 29 -5.68 9.44 -2.10
C LYS A 29 -4.89 9.95 -0.89
N ILE A 30 -3.85 9.23 -0.48
CA ILE A 30 -2.94 9.66 0.58
C ILE A 30 -2.20 10.94 0.15
N GLU A 31 -1.71 11.02 -1.08
CA GLU A 31 -1.06 12.24 -1.61
C GLU A 31 -2.00 13.45 -1.59
N GLU A 32 -3.28 13.26 -1.95
CA GLU A 32 -4.29 14.32 -1.85
C GLU A 32 -4.48 14.81 -0.41
N PHE A 33 -4.42 13.93 0.60
CA PHE A 33 -4.49 14.32 2.00
C PHE A 33 -3.21 15.03 2.47
N LEU A 34 -2.04 14.55 2.05
CA LEU A 34 -0.74 15.13 2.36
C LEU A 34 -0.51 16.51 1.73
N ALA A 35 -1.29 16.87 0.70
CA ALA A 35 -1.26 18.21 0.10
C ALA A 35 -1.92 19.29 0.97
N THR A 36 -2.51 18.92 2.11
CA THR A 36 -3.08 19.84 3.09
C THR A 36 -2.12 20.07 4.26
N ASP A 37 -2.40 21.05 5.11
CA ASP A 37 -1.63 21.38 6.31
C ASP A 37 -1.96 20.49 7.53
N LYS A 38 -2.70 19.40 7.33
CA LYS A 38 -3.19 18.52 8.39
C LYS A 38 -2.38 17.24 8.52
N THR A 39 -2.42 16.66 9.72
CA THR A 39 -1.87 15.33 9.99
C THR A 39 -2.97 14.27 9.89
N TYR A 40 -2.70 13.18 9.17
CA TYR A 40 -3.64 12.08 8.96
C TYR A 40 -3.09 10.76 9.48
N PHE A 41 -3.99 9.91 9.98
CA PHE A 41 -3.70 8.52 10.32
C PHE A 41 -4.52 7.61 9.40
N ALA A 42 -3.84 6.77 8.63
CA ALA A 42 -4.47 5.84 7.68
C ALA A 42 -4.25 4.39 8.13
N VAL A 43 -5.32 3.61 8.15
CA VAL A 43 -5.30 2.19 8.49
C VAL A 43 -5.59 1.38 7.23
N VAL A 44 -4.74 0.40 6.95
CA VAL A 44 -4.87 -0.49 5.79
C VAL A 44 -4.61 -1.94 6.19
N GLY A 45 -5.15 -2.88 5.44
CA GLY A 45 -4.82 -4.30 5.60
C GLY A 45 -3.37 -4.60 5.22
N CYS A 46 -2.76 -5.61 5.85
CA CYS A 46 -1.33 -5.94 5.68
C CYS A 46 -0.92 -6.20 4.23
N MET A 47 -1.82 -6.76 3.41
CA MET A 47 -1.60 -7.00 1.98
C MET A 47 -1.17 -5.73 1.23
N HIS A 48 -1.66 -4.56 1.65
CA HIS A 48 -1.42 -3.30 0.95
C HIS A 48 -0.05 -2.70 1.24
N LEU A 49 0.71 -3.24 2.20
CA LEU A 49 2.00 -2.71 2.62
C LEU A 49 3.19 -3.39 1.93
N VAL A 50 3.00 -4.58 1.37
CA VAL A 50 4.11 -5.45 0.94
C VAL A 50 4.29 -5.48 -0.58
N GLY A 51 5.54 -5.72 -1.02
CA GLY A 51 5.90 -5.88 -2.42
C GLY A 51 6.13 -4.57 -3.19
N GLU A 52 6.53 -4.69 -4.46
CA GLU A 52 6.89 -3.54 -5.32
C GLU A 52 5.74 -2.57 -5.56
N LYS A 53 4.50 -3.08 -5.54
CA LYS A 53 3.27 -2.30 -5.67
C LYS A 53 2.62 -2.00 -4.32
N GLY A 54 3.31 -2.20 -3.20
CA GLY A 54 2.85 -1.80 -1.88
C GLY A 54 2.73 -0.28 -1.74
N ILE A 55 1.80 0.20 -0.91
CA ILE A 55 1.53 1.63 -0.73
C ILE A 55 2.79 2.41 -0.33
N VAL A 56 3.58 1.88 0.61
CA VAL A 56 4.81 2.53 1.09
C VAL A 56 5.78 2.78 -0.06
N ARG A 57 6.03 1.74 -0.86
CA ARG A 57 6.96 1.81 -2.00
C ARG A 57 6.45 2.71 -3.12
N LEU A 58 5.14 2.73 -3.35
CA LEU A 58 4.51 3.67 -4.28
C LEU A 58 4.73 5.12 -3.83
N LEU A 59 4.47 5.44 -2.56
CA LEU A 59 4.67 6.78 -2.02
C LEU A 59 6.14 7.22 -2.08
N GLU A 60 7.09 6.35 -1.71
CA GLU A 60 8.53 6.61 -1.85
C GLU A 60 8.90 6.91 -3.30
N SER A 61 8.46 6.07 -4.25
CA SER A 61 8.77 6.24 -5.67
C SER A 61 8.20 7.53 -6.28
N ARG A 62 7.16 8.09 -5.66
CA ARG A 62 6.52 9.35 -6.05
C ARG A 62 7.09 10.57 -5.31
N GLY A 63 8.16 10.39 -4.53
CA GLY A 63 8.90 11.47 -3.88
C GLY A 63 8.48 11.77 -2.44
N SER A 64 7.61 10.96 -1.84
CA SER A 64 7.29 11.11 -0.42
C SER A 64 8.45 10.62 0.45
N ARG A 65 8.81 11.40 1.49
CA ARG A 65 9.75 10.94 2.53
C ARG A 65 9.01 9.99 3.47
N ILE A 66 9.43 8.73 3.51
CA ILE A 66 8.90 7.73 4.44
C ILE A 66 9.86 7.53 5.60
N GLU A 67 9.29 7.40 6.80
CA GLU A 67 10.02 7.06 8.01
C GLU A 67 9.22 6.01 8.79
N GLN A 68 9.85 4.87 9.07
CA GLN A 68 9.26 3.87 9.95
C GLN A 68 9.46 4.32 11.39
N LEU A 69 8.35 4.56 12.10
CA LEU A 69 8.40 4.86 13.53
C LEU A 69 8.64 3.56 14.31
N ASP A 70 9.81 3.44 14.91
CA ASP A 70 10.10 2.35 15.85
C ASP A 70 9.59 2.69 17.26
N LYS A 71 9.41 1.66 18.10
CA LYS A 71 8.94 1.84 19.49
C LYS A 71 10.00 2.46 20.40
N ALA A 72 11.28 2.46 20.00
CA ALA A 72 12.42 2.89 20.80
C ALA A 72 12.67 4.40 20.68
N ARG A 73 12.19 5.03 19.60
CA ARG A 73 12.24 6.46 19.33
C ARG A 73 11.18 7.17 20.17
N LYS A 74 11.41 7.19 21.49
CA LYS A 74 10.84 8.23 22.34
C LYS A 74 11.48 9.55 21.91
N ARG A 75 10.64 10.47 21.41
CA ARG A 75 11.03 11.88 21.36
C ARG A 75 11.25 12.40 22.78
#